data_AF-A0A970SUF4-F1
#
_entry.id   AF-A0A970SUF4-F1
#
_cell.length_a   1.000
_cell.length_b   1.000
_cell.length_c   1.000
_cell.angle_alpha   90.00
_cell.angle_beta   90.00
_cell.angle_gamma   90.00
#
_symmetry.space_group_name_H-M   'P 1'
#
loop_
_entity.id
_entity.type
_entity.pdbx_description
1 polymer ?
#
loop_
_entity_poly.entity_id
_entity_poly.type
_entity_poly.pdbx_seq_one_letter_code
_entity_poly.pdbx_strand_id
1 'polypeptide(L)' 'MRENQIKAVLQRDLKKLLKSLGVYDAVCGSRECCYFCREPLSLETISAVFPYDESVCFCCGRPECCNAMLNLEQEER' A
#
# COMPACT_ATOMS: atom_id res chain seq x y z
N MET A 1 17.94 -8.11 -22.24
CA MET A 1 16.55 -7.82 -21.82
C MET A 1 16.62 -7.54 -20.33
N ARG A 2 16.33 -6.32 -19.87
CA ARG A 2 16.31 -6.01 -18.43
C ARG A 2 14.97 -6.47 -17.90
N GLU A 3 14.97 -7.56 -17.15
CA GLU A 3 13.81 -8.10 -16.47
C GLU A 3 13.34 -7.07 -15.44
N ASN A 4 12.33 -6.28 -15.82
CA ASN A 4 11.61 -5.42 -14.90
C ASN A 4 10.79 -6.34 -14.00
N GLN A 5 11.44 -6.86 -12.95
CA GLN A 5 10.80 -7.75 -11.98
C GLN A 5 9.81 -6.92 -11.16
N ILE A 6 8.59 -6.80 -11.69
CA ILE A 6 7.43 -6.39 -10.92
C ILE A 6 7.35 -7.40 -9.77
N LYS A 7 7.79 -6.99 -8.58
CA LYS A 7 7.67 -7.79 -7.36
C LYS A 7 6.21 -7.83 -6.97
N ALA A 8 5.47 -8.76 -7.57
CA ALA A 8 4.12 -9.07 -7.17
C ALA A 8 4.17 -9.65 -5.76
N VAL A 9 4.00 -8.78 -4.76
CA VAL A 9 3.78 -9.21 -3.38
C VAL A 9 2.42 -9.88 -3.34
N LEU A 10 2.43 -11.22 -3.29
CA LEU A 10 1.24 -12.01 -3.00
C LEU A 10 0.62 -11.47 -1.70
N GLN A 11 -0.71 -11.37 -1.60
CA GLN A 11 -1.42 -10.91 -0.39
C GLN A 11 -0.94 -11.60 0.92
N ARG A 12 -0.40 -12.82 0.80
CA ARG A 12 0.18 -13.62 1.90
C ARG A 12 1.45 -12.97 2.46
N ASP A 13 2.31 -12.49 1.58
CA ASP A 13 3.53 -11.77 1.91
C ASP A 13 3.23 -10.36 2.38
N LEU A 14 2.18 -9.73 1.85
CA LEU A 14 1.67 -8.46 2.37
C LEU A 14 1.24 -8.61 3.84
N LYS A 15 0.45 -9.64 4.19
CA LYS A 15 0.08 -9.91 5.60
C LYS A 15 1.29 -10.10 6.50
N LYS A 16 2.31 -10.82 6.05
CA LYS A 16 3.55 -11.02 6.82
C LYS A 16 4.31 -9.71 6.99
N LEU A 17 4.45 -8.91 5.93
CA LEU A 17 5.08 -7.60 5.97
C LEU A 17 4.38 -6.67 6.96
N LEU A 18 3.06 -6.57 6.86
CA LEU A 18 2.21 -5.78 7.77
C LEU A 18 2.36 -6.23 9.23
N LYS A 19 2.46 -7.53 9.48
CA LYS A 19 2.69 -8.06 10.84
C LYS A 19 4.08 -7.72 11.35
N SER A 20 5.12 -7.82 10.52
CA SER A 20 6.47 -7.41 10.88
C SER A 20 6.58 -5.91 11.16
N LEU A 21 5.82 -5.09 10.42
CA LEU A 21 5.73 -3.65 10.62
C LEU A 21 4.85 -3.25 11.83
N GLY A 22 4.13 -4.19 12.44
CA GLY A 22 3.22 -3.92 13.56
C GLY A 22 1.91 -3.21 13.20
N VAL A 23 1.70 -2.90 11.91
CA VAL A 23 0.52 -2.18 11.41
C VAL A 23 -0.64 -3.10 11.00
N TYR A 24 -0.42 -4.41 10.98
CA TYR A 24 -1.46 -5.40 10.62
C TYR A 24 -2.73 -5.26 11.46
N ASP A 25 -2.59 -5.06 12.77
CA ASP A 25 -3.74 -4.97 13.67
C ASP A 25 -4.56 -3.70 13.43
N ALA A 26 -3.88 -2.58 13.17
CA ALA A 26 -4.52 -1.31 12.81
C ALA A 26 -5.32 -1.41 11.49
N VAL A 27 -4.72 -2.02 10.47
CA VAL A 27 -5.39 -2.30 9.20
C VAL A 27 -6.58 -3.26 9.39
N CYS A 28 -6.38 -4.34 10.14
CA CYS A 28 -7.44 -5.33 10.38
C CYS A 28 -8.61 -4.73 11.17
N GLY A 29 -8.33 -3.77 12.05
CA GLY A 29 -9.33 -3.02 12.81
C GLY A 29 -10.05 -1.93 12.01
N SER A 30 -9.81 -1.81 10.69
CA SER A 30 -10.33 -0.71 9.84
C SER A 30 -9.97 0.68 10.39
N ARG A 31 -8.84 0.80 11.09
CA ARG A 31 -8.34 2.08 11.62
C ARG A 31 -7.49 2.84 10.61
N GLU A 32 -6.95 2.12 9.64
CA GLU A 32 -6.13 2.70 8.57
C GLU A 32 -7.00 3.11 7.39
N CYS A 33 -6.68 4.27 6.83
CA CYS A 33 -7.39 4.83 5.67
C CYS A 33 -6.44 4.99 4.48
N CYS A 34 -7.01 4.97 3.29
CA CYS A 34 -6.27 5.25 2.06
C CYS A 34 -5.69 6.65 2.11
N TYR A 35 -4.39 6.79 1.82
CA TYR A 35 -3.72 8.08 1.81
C TYR A 35 -4.38 9.07 0.82
N PHE A 36 -4.88 8.55 -0.31
CA PHE A 36 -5.48 9.34 -1.38
C PHE A 36 -6.95 9.66 -1.15
N CYS A 37 -7.80 8.63 -1.04
CA CYS A 37 -9.25 8.82 -0.93
C CYS A 37 -9.76 8.88 0.51
N ARG A 38 -8.90 8.65 1.51
CA ARG A 38 -9.22 8.64 2.95
C ARG A 38 -10.29 7.64 3.39
N GLU A 39 -10.62 6.68 2.56
CA GLU A 39 -11.55 5.61 2.93
C GLU A 39 -10.90 4.52 3.77
N PRO A 40 -11.68 3.87 4.64
CA PRO A 40 -11.21 2.77 5.47
C PRO A 40 -10.69 1.64 4.59
N LEU A 41 -9.49 1.17 4.92
CA LEU A 41 -8.80 0.12 4.22
C LEU A 41 -8.85 -1.18 5.00
N SER A 42 -9.24 -2.25 4.30
CA SER A 42 -9.15 -3.62 4.79
C SER A 42 -8.00 -4.35 4.10
N LEU A 43 -7.54 -5.47 4.68
CA LEU A 43 -6.51 -6.35 4.10
C LEU A 43 -6.80 -6.81 2.66
N GLU A 44 -8.06 -6.74 2.25
CA GLU A 44 -8.55 -7.11 0.92
C GLU A 44 -8.62 -5.93 -0.04
N THR A 45 -8.77 -4.71 0.50
CA THR A 45 -8.92 -3.46 -0.27
C THR A 45 -7.57 -2.77 -0.50
N ILE A 46 -6.58 -3.06 0.34
CA ILE A 46 -5.20 -2.58 0.17
C ILE A 46 -4.64 -3.17 -1.11
N SER A 47 -4.29 -2.28 -2.03
CA SER A 47 -3.62 -2.65 -3.28
C SER A 47 -2.13 -2.40 -3.21
N ALA A 48 -1.69 -1.43 -2.41
CA ALA A 48 -0.29 -1.10 -2.26
C ALA A 48 0.01 -0.46 -0.90
N VAL A 49 1.25 -0.63 -0.45
CA VAL A 49 1.78 -0.13 0.81
C VAL A 49 3.13 0.49 0.53
N PHE A 50 3.35 1.70 1.02
CA PHE A 50 4.55 2.47 0.76
C PHE A 50 4.94 3.28 2.00
N PRO A 51 6.25 3.41 2.29
CA PRO A 51 6.70 4.35 3.31
C PRO A 51 6.54 5.79 2.80
N TYR A 52 6.02 6.68 3.64
CA TYR A 52 5.87 8.10 3.36
C TYR A 52 5.98 8.90 4.66
N ASP A 53 6.84 9.92 4.68
CA ASP A 53 7.02 10.84 5.83
C ASP A 53 7.21 10.08 7.17
N GLU A 54 8.20 9.18 7.21
CA GLU A 54 8.51 8.28 8.35
C GLU A 54 7.39 7.32 8.80
N SER A 55 6.25 7.33 8.12
CA SER A 55 5.09 6.49 8.42
C SER A 55 4.78 5.52 7.29
N VAL A 56 4.11 4.42 7.60
CA VAL A 56 3.65 3.48 6.57
C VAL A 56 2.29 3.95 6.07
N CYS A 57 2.21 4.30 4.80
CA CYS A 57 0.97 4.70 4.14
C CYS A 57 0.41 3.58 3.25
N PHE A 58 -0.90 3.63 3.04
CA PHE A 58 -1.65 2.60 2.33
C PHE A 58 -2.45 3.21 1.18
N CYS A 59 -2.53 2.47 0.07
CA CYS A 59 -3.35 2.83 -1.08
C CYS A 59 -4.37 1.74 -1.39
N CYS A 60 -5.62 2.15 -1.59
CA CYS A 60 -6.68 1.27 -2.05
C CYS A 60 -6.52 0.91 -3.53
N GLY A 61 -7.18 -0.17 -3.96
CA GLY A 61 -7.20 -0.62 -5.35
C GLY A 61 -8.08 0.21 -6.29
N ARG A 62 -8.51 1.42 -5.88
CA ARG A 62 -9.29 2.27 -6.79
C ARG A 62 -8.41 2.79 -7.92
N PRO A 63 -8.93 2.85 -9.15
CA PRO A 63 -8.16 3.33 -10.30
C PRO A 63 -7.65 4.76 -10.08
N GLU A 64 -8.44 5.62 -9.42
CA GLU A 64 -8.05 6.99 -9.10
C GLU A 64 -6.84 7.05 -8.16
N CYS A 65 -6.84 6.23 -7.10
CA CYS A 65 -5.76 6.19 -6.10
C CYS A 65 -4.52 5.49 -6.65
N CYS A 66 -4.70 4.41 -7.41
CA CYS A 66 -3.62 3.70 -8.08
C CYS A 66 -2.93 4.61 -9.11
N ASN A 67 -3.70 5.39 -9.88
CA ASN A 67 -3.15 6.38 -10.80
C ASN A 67 -2.40 7.49 -10.04
N ALA A 68 -2.94 7.99 -8.92
CA ALA A 68 -2.25 8.99 -8.10
C ALA A 68 -0.92 8.45 -7.52
N MET A 69 -0.89 7.19 -7.07
CA MET A 69 0.32 6.52 -6.62
C MET A 69 1.39 6.42 -7.72
N LEU A 70 1.01 6.00 -8.93
CA LEU A 70 1.93 5.93 -10.07
C LEU A 70 2.55 7.29 -10.43
N ASN A 71 1.84 8.40 -10.14
CA ASN A 71 2.38 9.74 -10.32
C ASN A 71 3.34 10.15 -9.19
N LEU A 72 3.16 9.66 -7.96
CA LEU A 72 4.03 9.94 -6.80
C LEU A 72 5.41 9.27 -6.92
N GLU A 73 5.50 8.05 -7.46
CA GLU A 73 6.77 7.32 -7.61
C GLU A 73 7.74 7.98 -8.62
N GLN A 74 7.28 8.94 -9.43
CA GLN A 74 8.10 9.59 -10.46
C GLN A 74 9.00 10.71 -9.91
N GLU A 75 8.80 11.15 -8.65
CA GLU A 75 9.48 12.33 -8.10
C GLU A 75 10.79 12.03 -7.35
N GLU A 76 11.14 10.75 -7.11
CA GLU A 76 12.49 10.35 -6.65
C GLU A 76 13.49 10.23 -7.81
N ARG A 77 13.56 11.25 -8.67
CA ARG A 77 14.47 11.29 -9.83
C ARG A 77 15.59 12.31 -9.68
#